data_AF-A0A8J2U953-F1
#
_entry.id   AF-A0A8J2U953-F1
#
_cell.length_a   1.000
_cell.length_b   1.000
_cell.length_c   1.000
_cell.angle_alpha   90.00
_cell.angle_beta   90.00
_cell.angle_gamma   90.00
#
_symmetry.space_group_name_H-M   'P 1'
#
loop_
_entity.id
_entity.type
_entity.pdbx_description
1 polymer ?
#
loop_
_entity_poly.entity_id
_entity_poly.type
_entity_poly.pdbx_seq_one_letter_code
_entity_poly.pdbx_strand_id
1 'polypeptide(L)'
;MKNILLPLFCTLFLFGRAQHMSMPNYHYTPQTPRIFSPFSMYNNYGYYGTVSQKHRFMVLLKDSTSLLITAKIEADSTSRFLVYTDRSVKRSDSGRTKRIYPTQTLSISRLDKSGVTEYKGLPADSCWLFPAIQGPLSAYAALAEDEIDDEFLLYIRQGEGPMIRLTAESLEAIVKDNEKAESLLKKKKYSRAINKYNDATAKP
;
A
#
# COMPACT_ATOMS: atom_id res chain seq x y z
N MET A 1 25.82 -33.40 74.28
CA MET A 1 26.18 -34.21 73.10
C MET A 1 24.92 -34.51 72.31
N LYS A 2 24.93 -34.15 71.02
CA LYS A 2 24.28 -34.81 69.86
C LYS A 2 22.76 -35.11 69.84
N ASN A 3 22.19 -34.75 68.66
CA ASN A 3 21.01 -35.28 67.93
C ASN A 3 19.65 -34.64 68.30
N ILE A 4 19.05 -33.75 67.48
CA ILE A 4 18.46 -33.88 66.12
C ILE A 4 17.30 -34.89 66.08
N LEU A 5 16.06 -34.40 65.98
CA LEU A 5 14.95 -35.04 65.26
C LEU A 5 13.94 -33.98 64.77
N LEU A 6 13.46 -34.14 63.53
CA LEU A 6 12.83 -33.16 62.64
C LEU A 6 11.43 -32.65 63.05
N PRO A 7 11.02 -31.45 62.60
CA PRO A 7 9.63 -31.16 62.29
C PRO A 7 9.31 -31.40 60.80
N LEU A 8 8.13 -31.99 60.58
CA LEU A 8 7.53 -32.33 59.29
C LEU A 8 7.49 -31.14 58.32
N PHE A 9 7.97 -31.39 57.10
CA PHE A 9 7.68 -30.62 55.90
C PHE A 9 6.18 -30.74 55.56
N CYS A 10 5.42 -29.65 55.70
CA CYS A 10 4.09 -29.52 55.13
C CYS A 10 4.16 -28.48 54.00
N THR A 11 4.59 -28.92 52.82
CA THR A 11 4.55 -28.10 51.60
C THR A 11 3.11 -28.02 51.08
N LEU A 12 2.44 -26.93 51.44
CA LEU A 12 1.24 -26.45 50.76
C LEU A 12 1.64 -25.96 49.36
N PHE A 13 1.47 -26.82 48.35
CA PHE A 13 1.46 -26.42 46.94
C PHE A 13 0.15 -25.68 46.65
N LEU A 14 0.20 -24.34 46.76
CA LEU A 14 -0.82 -23.48 46.15
C LEU A 14 -0.59 -23.52 44.62
N PHE A 15 -1.38 -24.34 43.93
CA PHE A 15 -1.56 -24.23 42.48
C PHE A 15 -2.27 -22.91 42.17
N GLY A 16 -1.50 -21.83 42.01
CA GLY A 16 -1.95 -20.64 41.32
C GLY A 16 -2.15 -20.97 39.85
N ARG A 17 -3.39 -21.28 39.45
CA ARG A 17 -3.77 -21.25 38.03
C ARG A 17 -3.80 -19.79 37.60
N ALA A 18 -2.69 -19.30 37.06
CA ALA A 18 -2.73 -18.14 36.18
C ALA A 18 -3.53 -18.54 34.95
N GLN A 19 -4.81 -18.17 34.91
CA GLN A 19 -5.56 -18.17 33.66
C GLN A 19 -4.89 -17.13 32.78
N HIS A 20 -4.04 -17.61 31.87
CA HIS A 20 -3.53 -16.82 30.78
C HIS A 20 -4.76 -16.42 29.97
N MET A 21 -5.30 -15.22 30.20
CA MET A 21 -6.26 -14.60 29.32
C MET A 21 -5.55 -14.43 27.98
N SER A 22 -5.73 -15.40 27.09
CA SER A 22 -5.48 -15.19 25.67
C SER A 22 -6.39 -14.05 25.25
N MET A 23 -5.82 -12.84 25.15
CA MET A 23 -6.52 -11.74 24.51
C MET A 23 -6.97 -12.23 23.14
N PRO A 24 -8.23 -11.98 22.74
CA PRO A 24 -8.63 -12.22 21.38
C PRO A 24 -7.66 -11.45 20.49
N ASN A 25 -6.94 -12.19 19.65
CA ASN A 25 -6.09 -11.63 18.63
C ASN A 25 -7.05 -10.91 17.69
N TYR A 26 -7.25 -9.61 17.90
CA TYR A 26 -7.95 -8.77 16.95
C TYR A 26 -7.08 -8.76 15.71
N HIS A 27 -7.31 -9.71 14.81
CA HIS A 27 -6.89 -9.60 13.44
C HIS A 27 -7.55 -8.32 12.92
N TYR A 28 -6.79 -7.24 12.97
CA TYR A 28 -7.07 -6.03 12.23
C TYR A 28 -6.92 -6.43 10.77
N THR A 29 -7.96 -7.06 10.19
CA THR A 29 -8.13 -7.03 8.74
C THR A 29 -8.23 -5.55 8.43
N PRO A 30 -7.23 -4.95 7.75
CA PRO A 30 -7.38 -3.59 7.26
C PRO A 30 -8.67 -3.65 6.45
N GLN A 31 -9.70 -2.92 6.87
CA GLN A 31 -10.85 -2.72 6.00
C GLN A 31 -10.30 -1.93 4.83
N THR A 32 -9.92 -2.64 3.77
CA THR A 32 -9.62 -2.04 2.49
C THR A 32 -10.89 -1.28 2.13
N PRO A 33 -10.85 0.06 2.03
CA PRO A 33 -12.03 0.83 1.67
C PRO A 33 -12.62 0.20 0.41
N ARG A 34 -13.93 -0.10 0.43
CA ARG A 34 -14.64 -0.58 -0.76
C ARG A 34 -14.66 0.56 -1.76
N ILE A 35 -13.71 0.55 -2.69
CA ILE A 35 -13.48 1.67 -3.61
C ILE A 35 -14.20 1.33 -4.90
N PHE A 36 -15.41 1.89 -5.05
CA PHE A 36 -15.98 2.11 -6.36
C PHE A 36 -15.25 3.32 -6.95
N SER A 37 -14.17 3.09 -7.68
CA SER A 37 -13.54 4.14 -8.48
C SER A 37 -14.48 4.41 -9.65
N PRO A 38 -15.14 5.58 -9.75
CA PRO A 38 -15.70 5.98 -11.02
C PRO A 38 -14.48 6.27 -11.90
N PHE A 39 -14.00 5.25 -12.61
CA PHE A 39 -13.03 5.43 -13.67
C PHE A 39 -13.71 6.31 -14.71
N SER A 40 -13.47 7.62 -14.63
CA SER A 40 -13.74 8.50 -15.76
C SER A 40 -13.05 7.85 -16.95
N MET A 41 -13.83 7.56 -17.99
CA MET A 41 -13.36 6.91 -19.21
C MET A 41 -12.28 7.78 -19.88
N TYR A 42 -11.07 7.74 -19.37
CA TYR A 42 -9.86 8.09 -20.12
C TYR A 42 -9.55 6.92 -21.06
N ASN A 43 -10.53 6.58 -21.89
CA ASN A 43 -10.43 5.62 -23.00
C ASN A 43 -9.78 6.29 -24.21
N ASN A 44 -8.69 7.04 -24.00
CA ASN A 44 -7.87 7.51 -25.11
C ASN A 44 -6.39 7.69 -24.70
N TYR A 45 -5.76 6.58 -24.31
CA TYR A 45 -4.31 6.47 -24.10
C TYR A 45 -3.54 6.41 -25.44
N GLY A 46 -4.02 7.11 -26.47
CA GLY A 46 -3.39 7.21 -27.79
C GLY A 46 -2.54 8.47 -28.00
N TYR A 47 -2.67 9.48 -27.12
CA TYR A 47 -1.98 10.77 -27.28
C TYR A 47 -0.91 11.04 -26.20
N TYR A 48 -1.07 10.47 -25.00
CA TYR A 48 -0.06 10.48 -23.96
C TYR A 48 0.56 9.08 -23.91
N GLY A 49 1.89 9.00 -24.14
CA GLY A 49 2.66 7.76 -24.12
C GLY A 49 2.36 6.90 -22.90
N THR A 50 2.71 5.61 -22.99
CA THR A 50 2.49 4.61 -21.94
C THR A 50 2.76 5.16 -20.53
N VAL A 51 1.69 5.52 -19.80
CA VAL A 51 1.79 6.23 -18.51
C VAL A 51 2.52 5.41 -17.44
N SER A 52 2.47 4.08 -17.54
CA SER A 52 3.28 3.20 -16.71
C SER A 52 4.44 2.59 -17.49
N GLN A 53 5.62 2.62 -16.90
CA GLN A 53 6.80 1.93 -17.39
C GLN A 53 6.76 0.45 -17.01
N LYS A 54 7.65 -0.33 -17.63
CA LYS A 54 7.87 -1.73 -17.22
C LYS A 54 8.78 -1.76 -16.01
N HIS A 55 8.30 -2.35 -14.92
CA HIS A 55 9.05 -2.52 -13.67
C HIS A 55 9.17 -3.98 -13.30
N ARG A 56 10.13 -4.29 -12.41
CA ARG A 56 10.23 -5.59 -11.77
C ARG A 56 9.30 -5.62 -10.56
N PHE A 57 8.45 -6.63 -10.49
CA PHE A 57 7.53 -6.82 -9.38
C PHE A 57 7.74 -8.18 -8.71
N MET A 58 7.72 -8.17 -7.38
CA MET A 58 7.44 -9.34 -6.56
C MET A 58 5.94 -9.35 -6.28
N VAL A 59 5.25 -10.41 -6.69
CA VAL A 59 3.79 -10.56 -6.50
C VAL A 59 3.54 -11.83 -5.71
N LEU A 60 2.80 -11.72 -4.61
CA LEU A 60 2.26 -12.85 -3.87
C LEU A 60 0.77 -12.98 -4.21
N LEU A 61 0.39 -14.09 -4.80
CA LEU A 61 -1.00 -14.41 -5.15
C LEU A 61 -1.75 -15.00 -3.95
N LYS A 62 -3.09 -14.96 -4.02
CA LYS A 62 -3.98 -15.54 -2.98
C LYS A 62 -3.87 -17.05 -2.85
N ASP A 63 -3.41 -17.74 -3.90
CA ASP A 63 -3.09 -19.17 -3.86
C ASP A 63 -1.69 -19.45 -3.25
N SER A 64 -1.04 -18.43 -2.66
CA SER A 64 0.31 -18.47 -2.10
C SER A 64 1.46 -18.57 -3.13
N THR A 65 1.16 -18.53 -4.42
CA THR A 65 2.20 -18.49 -5.46
C THR A 65 2.94 -17.16 -5.42
N SER A 66 4.27 -17.22 -5.47
CA SER A 66 5.14 -16.04 -5.56
C SER A 66 5.71 -15.91 -6.97
N LEU A 67 5.58 -14.73 -7.56
CA LEU A 67 6.03 -14.42 -8.92
C LEU A 67 6.99 -13.24 -8.91
N LEU A 68 8.15 -13.42 -9.54
CA LEU A 68 9.09 -12.34 -9.85
C LEU A 68 9.02 -12.05 -11.36
N ILE A 69 8.35 -10.96 -11.73
CA ILE A 69 8.02 -10.66 -13.12
C ILE A 69 8.41 -9.24 -13.52
N THR A 70 8.71 -9.05 -14.80
CA THR A 70 8.78 -7.70 -15.41
C THR A 70 7.45 -7.42 -16.07
N ALA A 71 6.71 -6.44 -15.56
CA ALA A 71 5.35 -6.15 -15.95
C ALA A 71 5.12 -4.65 -16.06
N LYS A 72 4.04 -4.27 -16.74
CA LYS A 72 3.53 -2.89 -16.79
C LYS A 72 2.13 -2.86 -16.19
N ILE A 73 1.76 -1.75 -15.53
CA ILE A 73 0.38 -1.53 -15.11
C ILE A 73 -0.42 -0.98 -16.30
N GLU A 74 -1.49 -1.67 -16.65
CA GLU A 74 -2.48 -1.23 -17.63
C GLU A 74 -3.86 -1.09 -16.96
N ALA A 75 -4.82 -0.53 -17.68
CA ALA A 75 -6.17 -0.30 -17.19
C ALA A 75 -7.21 -0.82 -18.19
N ASP A 76 -8.30 -1.36 -17.67
CA ASP A 76 -9.56 -1.52 -18.39
C ASP A 76 -10.63 -0.60 -17.78
N SER A 77 -11.90 -0.79 -18.16
CA SER A 77 -13.02 0.01 -17.64
C SER A 77 -13.28 -0.18 -16.14
N THR A 78 -12.70 -1.19 -15.51
CA THR A 78 -13.03 -1.64 -14.15
C THR A 78 -11.84 -1.74 -13.21
N SER A 79 -10.64 -2.00 -13.74
CA SER A 79 -9.46 -2.29 -12.92
C SER A 79 -8.17 -1.87 -13.61
N ARG A 80 -7.17 -1.55 -12.79
CA ARG A 80 -5.75 -1.55 -13.18
C ARG A 80 -5.14 -2.90 -12.87
N PHE A 81 -4.39 -3.46 -13.82
CA PHE A 81 -3.86 -4.82 -13.75
C PHE A 81 -2.43 -4.87 -14.29
N LEU A 82 -1.64 -5.85 -13.86
CA LEU A 82 -0.32 -6.10 -14.41
C LEU A 82 -0.45 -6.87 -15.72
N VAL A 83 0.31 -6.45 -16.74
CA VAL A 83 0.55 -7.20 -17.96
C VAL A 83 1.99 -7.64 -18.02
N TYR A 84 2.22 -8.95 -18.16
CA TYR A 84 3.55 -9.51 -18.33
C TYR A 84 3.59 -10.58 -19.42
N THR A 85 4.78 -10.82 -19.95
CA THR A 85 5.04 -11.87 -20.94
C THR A 85 5.63 -13.07 -20.24
N ASP A 86 4.91 -14.18 -20.26
CA ASP A 86 5.44 -15.47 -19.84
C ASP A 86 6.46 -15.95 -20.87
N ARG A 87 7.73 -16.07 -20.46
CA ARG A 87 8.82 -16.47 -21.36
C ARG A 87 8.96 -18.00 -21.47
N SER A 88 8.27 -18.77 -20.63
CA SER A 88 8.23 -20.23 -20.74
C SER A 88 7.35 -20.70 -21.91
N VAL A 89 6.40 -19.86 -22.33
CA VAL A 89 5.49 -20.11 -23.45
C VAL A 89 6.10 -19.61 -24.78
N LYS A 90 5.90 -20.38 -25.86
CA LYS A 90 6.40 -20.07 -27.20
C LYS A 90 5.90 -18.70 -27.69
N ARG A 91 6.72 -18.00 -28.48
CA ARG A 91 6.43 -16.63 -28.94
C ARG A 91 5.14 -16.49 -29.75
N SER A 92 4.77 -17.54 -30.49
CA SER A 92 3.59 -17.59 -31.36
C SER A 92 2.29 -17.88 -30.62
N ASP A 93 2.36 -18.26 -29.34
CA ASP A 93 1.19 -18.64 -28.56
C ASP A 93 0.48 -17.38 -28.03
N SER A 94 -0.83 -17.31 -28.22
CA SER A 94 -1.67 -16.20 -27.74
C SER A 94 -1.73 -16.15 -26.21
N GLY A 95 -1.56 -17.28 -25.53
CA GLY A 95 -1.54 -17.40 -24.08
C GLY A 95 -0.26 -16.88 -23.42
N ARG A 96 0.70 -16.37 -24.19
CA ARG A 96 1.99 -15.88 -23.70
C ARG A 96 1.88 -14.58 -22.91
N THR A 97 0.93 -13.72 -23.24
CA THR A 97 0.65 -12.49 -22.48
C THR A 97 -0.32 -12.82 -21.35
N LYS A 98 0.12 -12.59 -20.12
CA LYS A 98 -0.65 -12.87 -18.91
C LYS A 98 -1.07 -11.57 -18.24
N ARG A 99 -2.18 -11.62 -17.52
CA ARG A 99 -2.72 -10.53 -16.70
C ARG A 99 -2.82 -10.98 -15.25
N ILE A 100 -2.51 -10.08 -14.32
CA ILE A 100 -2.75 -10.28 -12.89
C ILE A 100 -3.58 -9.10 -12.42
N TYR A 101 -4.69 -9.38 -11.75
CA TYR A 101 -5.58 -8.38 -11.17
C TYR A 101 -5.33 -8.22 -9.67
N PRO A 102 -5.61 -7.04 -9.09
CA PRO A 102 -5.48 -6.79 -7.65
C PRO A 102 -6.22 -7.82 -6.79
N THR A 103 -7.42 -8.23 -7.23
CA THR A 103 -8.27 -9.22 -6.57
C THR A 103 -7.64 -10.62 -6.47
N GLN A 104 -6.62 -10.92 -7.28
CA GLN A 104 -5.89 -12.19 -7.28
C GLN A 104 -4.65 -12.15 -6.37
N THR A 105 -4.26 -10.97 -5.87
CA THR A 105 -3.04 -10.76 -5.11
C THR A 105 -3.31 -10.63 -3.61
N LEU A 106 -2.35 -11.08 -2.80
CA LEU A 106 -2.22 -10.74 -1.39
C LEU A 106 -1.33 -9.51 -1.22
N SER A 107 -0.24 -9.43 -1.98
CA SER A 107 0.65 -8.28 -1.96
C SER A 107 1.41 -8.11 -3.28
N ILE A 108 1.83 -6.89 -3.54
CA ILE A 108 2.70 -6.54 -4.66
C ILE A 108 3.81 -5.61 -4.18
N SER A 109 4.99 -5.74 -4.74
CA SER A 109 6.10 -4.82 -4.47
C SER A 109 6.88 -4.55 -5.75
N ARG A 110 7.09 -3.28 -6.09
CA ARG A 110 8.05 -2.87 -7.11
C ARG A 110 9.46 -3.01 -6.52
N LEU A 111 10.34 -3.60 -7.29
CA LEU A 111 11.73 -3.79 -6.95
C LEU A 111 12.61 -2.84 -7.76
N ASP A 112 13.66 -2.34 -7.14
CA ASP A 112 14.71 -1.59 -7.82
C ASP A 112 15.57 -2.51 -8.73
N LYS A 113 16.63 -1.95 -9.32
CA LYS A 113 17.58 -2.71 -10.14
C LYS A 113 18.33 -3.78 -9.33
N SER A 114 18.56 -3.57 -8.03
CA SER A 114 19.24 -4.50 -7.14
C SER A 114 18.34 -5.63 -6.63
N GLY A 115 17.02 -5.53 -6.83
CA GLY A 115 16.02 -6.48 -6.34
C GLY A 115 15.51 -6.16 -4.94
N VAL A 116 15.90 -5.01 -4.37
CA VAL A 116 15.38 -4.49 -3.10
C VAL A 116 14.00 -3.90 -3.32
N THR A 117 13.11 -4.09 -2.34
CA THR A 117 11.76 -3.51 -2.40
C THR A 117 11.85 -1.99 -2.33
N GLU A 118 11.35 -1.34 -3.37
CA GLU A 118 11.32 0.12 -3.50
C GLU A 118 9.95 0.67 -3.10
N TYR A 119 8.88 0.06 -3.62
CA TYR A 119 7.50 0.44 -3.32
C TYR A 119 6.66 -0.78 -2.99
N LYS A 120 6.02 -0.79 -1.82
CA LYS A 120 5.00 -1.79 -1.47
C LYS A 120 3.62 -1.26 -1.89
N GLY A 121 2.97 -1.96 -2.80
CA GLY A 121 1.61 -1.63 -3.22
C GLY A 121 0.58 -2.24 -2.28
N LEU A 122 -0.36 -1.41 -1.83
CA LEU A 122 -1.50 -1.85 -1.02
C LEU A 122 -2.62 -2.31 -1.95
N PRO A 123 -3.11 -3.55 -1.84
CA PRO A 123 -4.22 -3.99 -2.67
C PRO A 123 -5.50 -3.23 -2.30
N ALA A 124 -6.18 -2.70 -3.31
CA ALA A 124 -7.55 -2.19 -3.25
C ALA A 124 -8.40 -2.97 -4.27
N ASP A 125 -9.71 -2.74 -4.29
CA ASP A 125 -10.65 -3.53 -5.11
C ASP A 125 -10.31 -3.51 -6.61
N SER A 126 -9.91 -2.35 -7.13
CA SER A 126 -9.70 -2.10 -8.57
C SER A 126 -8.29 -1.69 -8.95
N CYS A 127 -7.37 -1.55 -7.99
CA CYS A 127 -5.96 -1.22 -8.27
C CYS A 127 -5.07 -1.58 -7.08
N TRP A 128 -3.77 -1.47 -7.27
CA TRP A 128 -2.82 -1.38 -6.15
C TRP A 128 -2.46 0.08 -5.92
N LEU A 129 -2.44 0.50 -4.66
CA LEU A 129 -2.03 1.84 -4.26
C LEU A 129 -0.56 1.83 -3.86
N PHE A 130 0.27 2.52 -4.65
CA PHE A 130 1.69 2.72 -4.38
C PHE A 130 1.91 4.10 -3.76
N PRO A 131 2.81 4.24 -2.77
CA PRO A 131 3.13 5.53 -2.20
C PRO A 131 3.90 6.37 -3.23
N ALA A 132 3.34 7.53 -3.57
CA ALA A 132 3.93 8.51 -4.48
C ALA A 132 4.66 9.62 -3.69
N ILE A 133 4.12 9.99 -2.53
CA ILE A 133 4.72 10.96 -1.60
C ILE A 133 4.68 10.33 -0.21
N GLN A 134 5.79 10.37 0.51
CA GLN A 134 5.92 9.82 1.86
C GLN A 134 6.28 10.92 2.85
N GLY A 135 5.67 10.88 4.03
CA GLY A 135 5.85 11.87 5.09
C GLY A 135 4.66 11.88 6.07
N PRO A 136 4.58 12.90 6.95
CA PRO A 136 3.43 13.08 7.86
C PRO A 136 2.08 13.06 7.14
N LEU A 137 2.03 13.57 5.91
CA LEU A 137 0.96 13.35 4.94
C LEU A 137 1.51 12.57 3.74
N SER A 138 1.09 11.33 3.59
CA SER A 138 1.45 10.47 2.45
C SER A 138 0.39 10.54 1.35
N ALA A 139 0.81 10.45 0.09
CA ALA A 139 -0.07 10.39 -1.07
C ALA A 139 0.17 9.11 -1.87
N TYR A 140 -0.89 8.58 -2.46
CA TYR A 140 -0.88 7.28 -3.14
C TYR A 140 -1.47 7.39 -4.54
N ALA A 141 -0.90 6.62 -5.46
CA ALA A 141 -1.32 6.51 -6.84
C ALA A 141 -1.50 5.04 -7.24
N ALA A 142 -2.22 4.80 -8.34
CA ALA A 142 -2.36 3.46 -8.89
C ALA A 142 -1.23 3.06 -9.85
N LEU A 143 -0.15 3.83 -9.85
CA LEU A 143 1.04 3.68 -10.68
C LEU A 143 2.24 3.52 -9.76
N ALA A 144 3.17 2.62 -10.14
CA ALA A 144 4.40 2.38 -9.39
C ALA A 144 5.56 3.14 -10.04
N GLU A 145 5.47 4.45 -10.17
CA GLU A 145 6.45 5.32 -10.83
C GLU A 145 7.17 6.22 -9.81
N ASP A 146 8.36 6.70 -10.18
CA ASP A 146 9.17 7.56 -9.30
C ASP A 146 8.64 8.98 -9.26
N GLU A 147 8.15 9.47 -10.41
CA GLU A 147 7.52 10.77 -10.58
C GLU A 147 6.08 10.56 -11.03
N ILE A 148 5.15 11.17 -10.29
CA ILE A 148 3.72 11.03 -10.53
C ILE A 148 3.09 12.41 -10.56
N ASP A 149 2.45 12.74 -11.68
CA ASP A 149 1.69 13.98 -11.83
C ASP A 149 0.48 14.01 -10.90
N ASP A 150 0.07 15.21 -10.51
CA ASP A 150 -1.03 15.46 -9.58
C ASP A 150 -2.34 14.74 -9.99
N GLU A 151 -2.59 14.57 -11.29
CA GLU A 151 -3.79 13.91 -11.81
C GLU A 151 -3.85 12.39 -11.54
N PHE A 152 -2.71 11.77 -11.25
CA PHE A 152 -2.62 10.34 -10.93
C PHE A 152 -2.63 10.05 -9.43
N LEU A 153 -2.56 11.09 -8.58
CA LEU A 153 -2.72 10.95 -7.15
C LEU A 153 -4.20 10.68 -6.82
N LEU A 154 -4.46 9.60 -6.07
CA LEU A 154 -5.81 9.11 -5.82
C LEU A 154 -6.23 9.21 -4.35
N TYR A 155 -5.28 9.01 -3.44
CA TYR A 155 -5.54 8.93 -2.00
C TYR A 155 -4.47 9.65 -1.21
N ILE A 156 -4.84 10.08 -0.01
CA ILE A 156 -3.92 10.61 0.99
C ILE A 156 -4.15 9.92 2.34
N ARG A 157 -3.12 9.91 3.18
CA ARG A 157 -3.15 9.36 4.53
C ARG A 157 -2.27 10.21 5.44
N GLN A 158 -2.84 10.71 6.53
CA GLN A 158 -2.09 11.45 7.55
C GLN A 158 -1.61 10.49 8.64
N GLY A 159 -0.30 10.34 8.80
CA GLY A 159 0.31 9.38 9.72
C GLY A 159 -0.26 7.96 9.57
N GLU A 160 -0.66 7.36 10.68
CA GLU A 160 -1.31 6.04 10.69
C GLU A 160 -2.84 6.10 10.51
N GLY A 161 -3.41 7.29 10.26
CA GLY A 161 -4.84 7.52 10.09
C GLY A 161 -5.47 6.80 8.90
N PRO A 162 -6.77 7.00 8.66
CA PRO A 162 -7.47 6.38 7.54
C PRO A 162 -6.95 6.88 6.19
N MET A 163 -7.02 5.99 5.19
CA MET A 163 -6.81 6.35 3.79
C MET A 163 -8.07 7.05 3.26
N ILE A 164 -7.93 8.30 2.83
CA ILE A 164 -9.04 9.10 2.29
C ILE A 164 -8.78 9.45 0.84
N ARG A 165 -9.84 9.57 0.04
CA ARG A 165 -9.73 9.95 -1.36
C ARG A 165 -9.18 11.37 -1.46
N LEU A 166 -8.22 11.58 -2.35
CA LEU A 166 -7.66 12.91 -2.62
C LEU A 166 -8.67 13.74 -3.42
N THR A 167 -9.23 14.74 -2.76
CA THR A 167 -10.00 15.85 -3.33
C THR A 167 -9.46 17.18 -2.79
N ALA A 168 -9.78 18.30 -3.44
CA ALA A 168 -9.43 19.63 -2.95
C ALA A 168 -9.91 19.83 -1.50
N GLU A 169 -11.17 19.49 -1.22
CA GLU A 169 -11.80 19.60 0.11
C GLU A 169 -11.09 18.74 1.17
N SER A 170 -10.79 17.47 0.83
CA SER A 170 -10.12 16.56 1.77
C SER A 170 -8.70 17.02 2.11
N LEU A 171 -7.97 17.59 1.15
CA LEU A 171 -6.62 18.10 1.37
C LEU A 171 -6.65 19.43 2.10
N GLU A 172 -7.60 20.31 1.77
CA GLU A 172 -7.80 21.60 2.45
C GLU A 172 -8.02 21.39 3.95
N ALA A 173 -8.87 20.44 4.33
CA ALA A 173 -9.13 20.11 5.73
C ALA A 173 -7.86 19.74 6.53
N ILE A 174 -6.82 19.22 5.86
CA ILE A 174 -5.55 18.83 6.47
C ILE A 174 -4.53 19.98 6.47
N VAL A 175 -4.50 20.78 5.40
CA VAL A 175 -3.45 21.81 5.21
C VAL A 175 -3.87 23.23 5.60
N LYS A 176 -5.12 23.44 6.05
CA LYS A 176 -5.73 24.75 6.40
C LYS A 176 -4.99 25.63 7.43
N ASP A 177 -4.03 25.06 8.15
CA ASP A 177 -3.22 25.80 9.13
C ASP A 177 -1.80 26.06 8.59
N ASN A 178 -1.56 25.76 7.31
CA ASN A 178 -0.32 25.98 6.59
C ASN A 178 -0.57 26.84 5.35
N GLU A 179 -0.45 28.15 5.53
CA GLU A 179 -0.74 29.17 4.51
C GLU A 179 -0.02 28.90 3.17
N LYS A 180 1.23 28.40 3.22
CA LYS A 180 2.01 28.08 2.01
C LYS A 180 1.46 26.87 1.28
N ALA A 181 1.07 25.82 1.99
CA ALA A 181 0.45 24.63 1.42
C ALA A 181 -0.94 24.95 0.84
N GLU A 182 -1.76 25.74 1.54
CA GLU A 182 -3.04 26.22 1.03
C GLU A 182 -2.91 27.05 -0.24
N SER A 183 -1.93 27.96 -0.30
CA SER A 183 -1.67 28.77 -1.50
C SER A 183 -1.36 27.91 -2.72
N LEU A 184 -0.67 26.78 -2.52
CA LEU A 184 -0.40 25.80 -3.57
C LEU A 184 -1.65 24.99 -3.93
N LEU A 185 -2.46 24.60 -2.94
CA LEU A 185 -3.72 23.90 -3.15
C LEU A 185 -4.72 24.74 -3.97
N LYS A 186 -4.85 26.04 -3.68
CA LYS A 186 -5.69 26.98 -4.45
C LYS A 186 -5.28 27.07 -5.92
N LYS A 187 -4.01 26.78 -6.22
CA LYS A 187 -3.44 26.69 -7.58
C LYS A 187 -3.54 25.29 -8.19
N LYS A 188 -4.24 24.35 -7.54
CA LYS A 188 -4.39 22.94 -7.90
C LYS A 188 -3.04 22.19 -8.00
N LYS A 189 -2.04 22.61 -7.22
CA LYS A 189 -0.71 21.98 -7.14
C LYS A 189 -0.67 21.02 -5.96
N TYR A 190 -1.31 19.86 -6.09
CA TYR A 190 -1.55 18.91 -5.00
C TYR A 190 -0.26 18.33 -4.41
N SER A 191 0.61 17.75 -5.25
CA SER A 191 1.91 17.20 -4.81
C SER A 191 2.74 18.25 -4.08
N ARG A 192 2.82 19.47 -4.61
CA ARG A 192 3.57 20.57 -4.00
C ARG A 192 2.96 21.03 -2.69
N ALA A 193 1.63 21.09 -2.58
CA ALA A 193 0.96 21.41 -1.32
C ALA A 193 1.27 20.36 -0.24
N ILE A 194 1.21 19.07 -0.60
CA ILE A 194 1.52 17.95 0.31
C ILE A 194 2.99 18.00 0.74
N ASN A 195 3.92 18.15 -0.19
CA ASN A 195 5.36 18.30 0.14
C ASN A 195 5.59 19.50 1.04
N LYS A 196 4.92 20.63 0.77
CA LYS A 196 5.08 21.83 1.60
C LYS A 196 4.57 21.66 3.02
N TYR A 197 3.47 20.91 3.19
CA TYR A 197 2.95 20.52 4.49
C TYR A 197 3.93 19.59 5.23
N ASN A 198 4.47 18.59 4.54
CA ASN A 198 5.46 17.65 5.10
C ASN A 198 6.73 18.38 5.55
N ASP A 199 7.27 19.30 4.75
CA ASP A 199 8.47 20.08 5.09
C ASP A 199 8.28 20.92 6.37
N ALA A 200 7.07 21.45 6.58
CA ALA A 200 6.76 22.29 7.73
C ALA A 200 6.55 21.47 9.01
N THR A 201 6.03 20.26 8.88
CA THR A 201 5.74 19.35 10.02
C THR A 201 6.93 18.49 10.41
N ALA A 202 7.89 18.28 9.51
CA ALA A 202 9.14 17.58 9.79
C ALA A 202 10.16 18.43 10.57
N LYS A 203 9.97 19.74 10.65
CA LYS A 203 10.83 20.64 11.43
C LYS A 203 10.25 20.77 12.84
N PRO A 204 10.96 20.32 13.90
CA PRO A 204 10.56 20.57 15.27
C PRO A 204 10.63 22.06 15.62
#